data_AF-A0A934R0N2-F1
#
_entry.id   AF-A0A934R0N2-F1
#
_cell.length_a   1.000
_cell.length_b   1.000
_cell.length_c   1.000
_cell.angle_alpha   90.00
_cell.angle_beta   90.00
_cell.angle_gamma   90.00
#
_symmetry.space_group_name_H-M   'P 1'
#
loop_
_entity.id
_entity.type
_entity.pdbx_description
1 polymer ?
#
loop_
_entity_poly.entity_id
_entity_poly.type
_entity_poly.pdbx_seq_one_letter_code
_entity_poly.pdbx_strand_id
1 'polypeptide(L)'
;IPQRKGDPVVFDTDEGVRADTTAESLAKLRPTFASDGTITAGSASQISDGAAAVVVASKAKAEELGLAPLAEIGAHGVVSGPDASLHEQPSN
;
A
#
# COMPACT_ATOMS: atom_id res chain seq x y z
N ILE A 1 15.37 -11.20 -10.11
CA ILE A 1 15.14 -10.78 -11.52
C ILE A 1 16.20 -11.40 -12.41
N PRO A 2 15.85 -12.41 -13.22
CA PRO A 2 16.77 -13.05 -14.17
C PRO A 2 17.40 -12.04 -15.13
N GLN A 3 18.67 -12.23 -15.47
CA GLN A 3 19.43 -11.35 -16.37
C GLN A 3 19.80 -12.09 -17.67
N ARG A 4 19.89 -11.34 -18.79
CA ARG A 4 20.32 -11.91 -20.08
C ARG A 4 21.76 -12.45 -20.03
N LYS A 5 22.62 -11.83 -19.23
CA LYS A 5 24.01 -12.24 -18.96
C LYS A 5 24.34 -11.90 -17.51
N GLY A 6 25.00 -12.81 -16.80
CA GLY A 6 25.35 -12.65 -15.40
C GLY A 6 24.28 -13.16 -14.44
N ASP A 7 24.52 -12.98 -13.15
CA ASP A 7 23.69 -13.53 -12.09
C ASP A 7 22.36 -12.75 -11.95
N PRO A 8 21.30 -13.39 -11.40
CA PRO A 8 20.05 -12.71 -11.12
C PRO A 8 20.22 -11.54 -10.15
N VAL A 9 19.54 -10.43 -10.41
CA VAL A 9 19.46 -9.30 -9.49
C VAL A 9 18.40 -9.59 -8.43
N VAL A 10 18.74 -9.47 -7.15
CA VAL A 10 17.75 -9.51 -6.06
C VAL A 10 17.04 -8.15 -6.00
N PHE A 11 15.71 -8.18 -5.96
CA PHE A 11 14.88 -6.99 -5.75
C PHE A 11 14.14 -7.20 -4.44
N ASP A 12 14.49 -6.39 -3.45
CA ASP A 12 14.07 -6.54 -2.05
C ASP A 12 13.75 -5.19 -1.38
N THR A 13 13.74 -4.11 -2.16
CA THR A 13 13.58 -2.74 -1.68
C THR A 13 12.47 -2.05 -2.47
N ASP A 14 11.58 -1.34 -1.79
CA ASP A 14 10.50 -0.58 -2.42
C ASP A 14 11.04 0.54 -3.32
N GLU A 15 10.85 0.42 -4.62
CA GLU A 15 11.42 1.36 -5.60
C GLU A 15 10.67 2.70 -5.68
N GLY A 16 9.45 2.78 -5.15
CA GLY A 16 8.61 3.99 -5.19
C GLY A 16 9.01 5.06 -4.17
N VAL A 17 9.82 4.71 -3.17
CA VAL A 17 10.19 5.59 -2.05
C VAL A 17 11.25 6.61 -2.49
N ARG A 18 10.96 7.90 -2.27
CA ARG A 18 11.83 9.02 -2.65
C ARG A 18 12.34 9.76 -1.43
N ALA A 19 13.53 9.38 -0.95
CA ALA A 19 14.12 9.91 0.28
C ALA A 19 14.46 11.41 0.25
N ASP A 20 14.58 11.99 -0.95
CA ASP A 20 14.86 13.40 -1.20
C ASP A 20 13.60 14.28 -1.32
N THR A 21 12.41 13.71 -1.10
CA THR A 21 11.14 14.45 -1.17
C THR A 21 11.09 15.56 -0.12
N THR A 22 10.75 16.77 -0.57
CA THR A 22 10.58 17.96 0.29
C THR A 22 9.24 18.63 0.03
N ALA A 23 8.72 19.39 1.00
CA ALA A 23 7.50 20.16 0.82
C ALA A 23 7.62 21.14 -0.36
N GLU A 24 8.78 21.77 -0.53
CA GLU A 24 9.08 22.70 -1.62
C GLU A 24 9.10 22.02 -2.99
N SER A 25 9.56 20.77 -3.06
CA SER A 25 9.50 19.99 -4.31
C SER A 25 8.07 19.59 -4.68
N LEU A 26 7.25 19.22 -3.67
CA LEU A 26 5.86 18.81 -3.87
C LEU A 26 4.97 19.99 -4.27
N ALA A 27 5.17 21.17 -3.67
CA ALA A 27 4.40 22.39 -3.96
C ALA A 27 4.52 22.88 -5.42
N LYS A 28 5.53 22.40 -6.16
CA LYS A 28 5.74 22.75 -7.58
C LYS A 28 4.93 21.86 -8.53
N LEU A 29 4.33 20.77 -8.04
CA LEU A 29 3.58 19.84 -8.87
C LEU A 29 2.22 20.43 -9.26
N ARG A 30 1.85 20.27 -10.52
CA ARG A 30 0.53 20.70 -11.02
C ARG A 30 -0.54 19.65 -10.66
N PRO A 31 -1.79 20.07 -10.42
CA PRO A 31 -2.92 19.15 -10.28
C PRO A 31 -3.06 18.22 -11.50
N THR A 32 -3.35 16.94 -11.25
CA THR A 32 -3.37 15.90 -12.30
C THR A 32 -4.75 15.74 -12.96
N PHE A 33 -5.84 15.94 -12.21
CA PHE A 33 -7.19 15.56 -12.67
C PHE A 33 -8.09 16.76 -13.04
N ALA A 34 -7.95 17.89 -12.33
CA ALA A 34 -8.70 19.11 -12.58
C ALA A 34 -7.78 20.32 -12.43
N SER A 35 -7.95 21.35 -13.26
CA SER A 35 -7.06 22.52 -13.27
C SER A 35 -7.07 23.32 -11.97
N ASP A 36 -8.18 23.30 -11.24
CA ASP A 36 -8.39 23.91 -9.92
C ASP A 36 -8.39 22.88 -8.78
N GLY A 37 -8.01 21.63 -9.07
CA GLY A 37 -7.94 20.55 -8.09
C GLY A 37 -6.68 20.60 -7.21
N THR A 38 -6.63 19.71 -6.23
CA THR A 38 -5.52 19.64 -5.25
C THR A 38 -4.67 18.37 -5.36
N ILE A 39 -5.17 17.35 -6.06
CA ILE A 39 -4.48 16.05 -6.17
C ILE A 39 -3.39 16.14 -7.24
N THR A 40 -2.17 15.82 -6.84
CA THR A 40 -0.98 15.76 -7.71
C THR A 40 -0.41 14.34 -7.73
N ALA A 41 0.51 14.07 -8.66
CA ALA A 41 1.25 12.81 -8.69
C ALA A 41 2.13 12.57 -7.43
N GLY A 42 2.45 13.62 -6.66
CA GLY A 42 3.22 13.49 -5.42
C GLY A 42 2.37 13.29 -4.17
N SER A 43 1.07 13.57 -4.24
CA SER A 43 0.12 13.41 -3.12
C SER A 43 -0.79 12.19 -3.28
N ALA A 44 -0.59 11.40 -4.33
CA ALA A 44 -1.36 10.20 -4.64
C ALA A 44 -0.42 8.99 -4.73
N SER A 45 -0.97 7.80 -4.48
CA SER A 45 -0.23 6.55 -4.64
C SER A 45 0.16 6.32 -6.11
N GLN A 46 1.29 5.65 -6.30
CA GLN A 46 1.75 5.21 -7.62
C GLN A 46 0.96 4.00 -8.10
N ILE A 47 0.98 3.76 -9.41
CA ILE A 47 0.64 2.46 -9.97
C ILE A 47 1.85 1.57 -9.73
N SER A 48 1.66 0.46 -9.01
CA SER A 48 2.75 -0.39 -8.54
C SER A 48 2.44 -1.87 -8.78
N ASP A 49 3.51 -2.65 -9.00
CA ASP A 49 3.44 -4.11 -9.12
C ASP A 49 3.93 -4.75 -7.81
N GLY A 50 3.16 -5.69 -7.27
CA GLY A 50 3.52 -6.37 -6.03
C GLY A 50 2.54 -7.47 -5.62
N ALA A 51 2.96 -8.28 -4.65
CA ALA A 51 2.13 -9.33 -4.06
C ALA A 51 2.46 -9.48 -2.56
N ALA A 52 1.46 -9.86 -1.77
CA ALA A 52 1.61 -10.20 -0.37
C ALA A 52 0.74 -11.40 -0.01
N ALA A 53 1.16 -12.18 0.99
CA ALA A 53 0.41 -13.34 1.48
C ALA A 53 0.54 -13.46 3.00
N VAL A 54 -0.53 -13.95 3.62
CA VAL A 54 -0.57 -14.34 5.03
C VAL A 54 -1.17 -15.74 5.15
N VAL A 55 -0.71 -16.51 6.14
CA VAL A 55 -1.33 -17.79 6.49
C VAL A 55 -2.25 -17.55 7.67
N VAL A 56 -3.53 -17.88 7.51
CA VAL A 56 -4.54 -17.75 8.56
C VAL A 56 -4.93 -19.14 9.04
N ALA A 57 -5.00 -19.31 10.35
CA ALA A 57 -5.44 -20.54 10.99
C ALA A 57 -6.34 -20.22 12.19
N SER A 58 -7.12 -21.20 12.64
CA SER A 58 -7.79 -21.09 13.92
C SER A 58 -6.76 -21.13 15.06
N LYS A 59 -7.06 -20.45 16.17
CA LYS A 59 -6.21 -20.48 17.37
C LYS A 59 -5.92 -21.91 17.84
N ALA A 60 -6.96 -22.76 17.90
CA ALA A 60 -6.81 -24.17 18.28
C ALA A 60 -5.85 -24.92 17.35
N LYS A 61 -5.87 -24.66 16.03
CA LYS A 61 -4.94 -25.31 15.10
C LYS A 61 -3.51 -24.81 15.27
N ALA A 62 -3.33 -23.52 15.51
CA ALA A 62 -2.01 -22.96 15.79
C ALA A 62 -1.42 -23.58 17.09
N GLU A 63 -2.24 -23.72 18.14
CA GLU A 63 -1.85 -24.36 19.41
C GLU A 63 -1.51 -25.85 19.23
N GLU A 64 -2.35 -26.62 18.51
CA GLU A 64 -2.09 -28.03 18.18
C GLU A 64 -0.75 -28.22 17.48
N LEU A 65 -0.40 -27.28 16.58
CA LEU A 65 0.85 -27.30 15.82
C LEU A 65 2.04 -26.65 16.55
N GLY A 66 1.84 -26.11 17.76
CA GLY A 66 2.88 -25.41 18.52
C GLY A 66 3.39 -24.13 17.86
N LEU A 67 2.59 -23.51 16.99
CA LEU A 67 2.95 -22.29 16.27
C LEU A 67 2.56 -21.06 17.08
N ALA A 68 3.49 -20.10 17.21
CA ALA A 68 3.21 -18.79 17.80
C ALA A 68 2.57 -17.88 16.73
N PRO A 69 1.31 -17.44 16.89
CA PRO A 69 0.69 -16.50 15.95
C PRO A 69 1.39 -15.14 15.97
N LEU A 70 1.54 -14.50 14.81
CA LEU A 70 2.06 -13.13 14.71
C LEU A 70 1.07 -12.10 15.23
N ALA A 71 -0.23 -12.35 15.03
CA ALA A 71 -1.34 -11.49 15.45
C ALA A 71 -2.64 -12.31 15.55
N GLU A 72 -3.65 -11.72 16.19
CA GLU A 72 -5.04 -12.22 16.20
C GLU A 72 -5.94 -11.27 15.39
N ILE A 73 -6.85 -11.82 14.58
CA ILE A 73 -7.79 -11.03 13.79
C ILE A 73 -8.95 -10.61 14.71
N GLY A 74 -9.01 -9.33 15.06
CA GLY A 74 -10.09 -8.75 15.84
C GLY A 74 -11.37 -8.48 15.04
N ALA A 75 -12.31 -7.77 15.67
CA ALA A 75 -13.52 -7.30 14.99
C ALA A 75 -13.14 -6.37 13.82
N HIS A 76 -13.80 -6.57 12.69
CA HIS A 76 -13.64 -5.75 11.49
C HIS A 76 -15.01 -5.46 10.86
N GLY A 77 -15.09 -4.38 10.11
CA GLY A 77 -16.28 -3.99 9.36
C GLY A 77 -15.86 -3.28 8.07
N VAL A 78 -16.75 -3.31 7.08
CA VAL A 78 -16.55 -2.63 5.81
C VAL A 78 -17.70 -1.65 5.62
N VAL A 79 -17.36 -0.41 5.28
CA VAL A 79 -18.31 0.60 4.83
C VAL A 79 -17.90 1.02 3.42
N SER A 80 -18.85 0.96 2.49
CA SER A 80 -18.68 1.44 1.13
C SER A 80 -19.99 2.03 0.63
N GLY A 81 -20.00 3.33 0.30
CA GLY A 81 -21.01 3.91 -0.58
C GLY A 81 -20.82 3.43 -2.03
N PRO A 82 -21.77 3.70 -2.94
CA PRO A 82 -21.75 3.24 -4.33
C PRO A 82 -20.72 3.94 -5.23
N ASP A 83 -19.95 4.90 -4.71
CA ASP A 83 -19.05 5.74 -5.51
C ASP A 83 -17.72 6.05 -4.79
N ALA A 84 -16.84 6.76 -5.50
CA ALA A 84 -15.51 7.15 -5.04
C ALA A 84 -15.53 8.37 -4.10
N SER A 85 -16.65 8.70 -3.45
CA SER A 85 -16.79 9.84 -2.53
C SER A 85 -16.18 9.61 -1.13
N LEU A 86 -15.34 8.58 -0.97
CA LEU A 86 -14.70 8.24 0.30
C LEU A 86 -13.87 9.40 0.89
N HIS A 87 -13.40 10.31 0.05
CA HIS A 87 -12.65 11.52 0.47
C HIS A 87 -13.55 12.60 1.08
N GLU A 88 -14.86 12.55 0.83
CA GLU A 88 -15.86 13.54 1.27
C GLU A 88 -16.67 13.06 2.49
N GLN A 89 -16.55 11.78 2.85
CA GLN A 89 -17.23 11.21 4.01
C GLN A 89 -16.27 11.11 5.20
N PRO A 90 -16.28 12.07 6.15
CA PRO A 90 -15.60 11.84 7.41
C PRO A 90 -16.25 10.63 8.10
N SER A 91 -15.42 9.66 8.46
CA SER A 91 -15.80 8.52 9.28
C SER A 91 -16.43 9.01 10.59
N ASN A 92 -17.75 8.89 10.70
CA ASN A 92 -18.48 8.93 11.97
C ASN A 92 -18.98 7.51 12.27
#